data_AF-A0A950BK14-F1
#
_entry.id   AF-A0A950BK14-F1
#
_cell.length_a   1.000
_cell.length_b   1.000
_cell.length_c   1.000
_cell.angle_alpha   90.00
_cell.angle_beta   90.00
_cell.angle_gamma   90.00
#
_symmetry.space_group_name_H-M   'P 1'
#
loop_
_entity.id
_entity.type
_entity.pdbx_description
1 polymer ?
#
loop_
_entity_poly.entity_id
_entity_poly.type
_entity_poly.pdbx_seq_one_letter_code
_entity_poly.pdbx_strand_id
1 'polypeptide(L)'
;GPVRMLQVFAGGMGRELLMGADILGGQEPQVVVPAGVWQGSMLEPGVEFALLGATMAPGFDYADYEQGRRAELLAHYPSHAAMITRLTRR
;
A
#
# COMPACT_ATOMS: atom_id res chain seq x y z
N GLY A 1 -14.13 -7.06 -0.35
CA GLY A 1 -14.33 -6.04 -1.40
C GLY A 1 -13.00 -5.49 -1.84
N PRO A 2 -12.98 -4.50 -2.74
CA PRO A 2 -11.76 -3.93 -3.26
C PRO A 2 -10.97 -3.15 -2.19
N VAL A 3 -9.65 -3.07 -2.37
CA VAL A 3 -8.69 -2.46 -1.44
C VAL A 3 -7.85 -1.44 -2.18
N ARG A 4 -7.86 -0.19 -1.74
CA ARG A 4 -6.96 0.83 -2.26
C ARG A 4 -5.59 0.65 -1.64
N MET A 5 -4.56 0.57 -2.47
CA MET A 5 -3.16 0.48 -2.05
C MET A 5 -2.40 1.70 -2.55
N LEU A 6 -1.61 2.30 -1.66
CA LEU A 6 -0.56 3.25 -2.01
C LEU A 6 0.78 2.53 -1.97
N GLN A 7 1.58 2.68 -3.03
CA GLN A 7 3.00 2.35 -3.07
C GLN A 7 3.79 3.65 -3.23
N VAL A 8 4.81 3.89 -2.40
CA VAL A 8 5.73 5.03 -2.60
C VAL A 8 7.17 4.55 -2.77
N PHE A 9 7.78 5.00 -3.87
CA PHE A 9 9.08 4.59 -4.37
C PHE A 9 10.16 5.58 -3.92
N ALA A 10 11.41 5.13 -3.89
CA ALA A 10 12.55 6.05 -3.77
C ALA A 10 12.46 7.18 -4.81
N GLY A 11 12.79 8.41 -4.40
CA GLY A 11 12.67 9.61 -5.26
C GLY A 11 11.30 10.29 -5.26
N GLY A 12 10.35 9.84 -4.43
CA GLY A 12 9.09 10.56 -4.19
C GLY A 12 7.93 10.17 -5.10
N MET A 13 8.16 9.31 -6.08
CA MET A 13 7.10 8.77 -6.94
C MET A 13 6.14 7.90 -6.12
N GLY A 14 4.86 7.95 -6.43
CA GLY A 14 3.87 7.05 -5.83
C GLY A 14 2.90 6.50 -6.86
N ARG A 15 2.35 5.34 -6.54
CA ARG A 15 1.31 4.66 -7.31
C ARG A 15 0.15 4.34 -6.37
N GLU A 16 -1.02 4.88 -6.67
CA GLU A 16 -2.26 4.42 -6.10
C GLU A 16 -2.93 3.45 -7.07
N LEU A 17 -3.44 2.35 -6.56
CA LEU A 17 -4.16 1.34 -7.34
C LEU A 17 -5.29 0.72 -6.51
N LEU A 18 -6.20 0.03 -7.20
CA LEU A 18 -7.31 -0.65 -6.59
C LEU A 18 -7.17 -2.16 -6.77
N MET A 19 -6.91 -2.88 -5.70
CA MET A 19 -6.89 -4.33 -5.70
C MET A 19 -8.31 -4.89 -5.64
N GLY A 20 -8.64 -5.84 -6.52
CA GLY A 20 -9.95 -6.46 -6.55
C GLY A 20 -10.20 -7.28 -7.82
N ALA A 21 -11.39 -7.87 -7.94
CA ALA A 21 -11.69 -8.84 -9.00
C ALA A 21 -12.28 -8.21 -10.28
N ASP A 22 -12.70 -6.95 -10.26
CA ASP A 22 -13.30 -6.28 -11.43
C ASP A 22 -12.23 -5.72 -12.38
N ILE A 23 -11.66 -6.61 -13.19
CA ILE A 23 -10.61 -6.28 -14.16
C ILE A 23 -11.10 -5.25 -15.18
N LEU A 24 -12.36 -5.37 -15.64
CA LEU A 24 -12.93 -4.45 -16.63
C LEU A 24 -13.19 -3.06 -16.03
N GLY A 25 -13.43 -2.99 -14.72
CA GLY A 25 -13.48 -1.76 -13.94
C GLY A 25 -12.10 -1.21 -13.52
N GLY A 26 -11.00 -1.80 -14.01
CA GLY A 26 -9.63 -1.34 -13.72
C GLY A 26 -9.06 -1.80 -12.38
N GLN A 27 -9.69 -2.77 -11.71
CA GLN A 27 -9.12 -3.39 -10.51
C GLN A 27 -8.03 -4.40 -10.89
N GLU A 28 -7.05 -4.54 -10.01
CA GLU A 28 -5.94 -5.48 -10.17
C GLU A 28 -6.09 -6.66 -9.19
N PRO A 29 -6.37 -7.89 -9.67
CA PRO A 29 -6.52 -9.06 -8.80
C PRO A 29 -5.21 -9.47 -8.11
N GLN A 30 -4.07 -9.14 -8.71
CA GLN A 30 -2.74 -9.48 -8.23
C GLN A 30 -1.77 -8.33 -8.49
N VAL A 31 -0.97 -8.00 -7.49
CA VAL A 31 -0.03 -6.87 -7.51
C VAL A 31 1.29 -7.29 -6.90
N VAL A 32 2.39 -6.84 -7.50
CA VAL A 32 3.74 -6.97 -6.93
C VAL A 32 4.17 -5.63 -6.38
N VAL A 33 4.61 -5.61 -5.12
CA VAL A 33 5.30 -4.47 -4.50
C VAL A 33 6.80 -4.76 -4.57
N PRO A 34 7.61 -3.95 -5.27
CA PRO A 34 9.05 -4.17 -5.34
C PRO A 34 9.73 -4.04 -3.96
N ALA A 35 10.89 -4.67 -3.81
CA ALA A 35 11.71 -4.51 -2.61
C ALA A 35 12.10 -3.03 -2.40
N GLY A 36 12.12 -2.58 -1.15
CA GLY A 36 12.43 -1.19 -0.77
C GLY A 36 11.32 -0.17 -1.07
N VAL A 37 10.14 -0.62 -1.49
CA VAL A 37 8.97 0.24 -1.70
C VAL A 37 8.05 0.17 -0.49
N TRP A 38 7.67 1.33 0.04
CA TRP A 38 6.65 1.41 1.07
C TRP A 38 5.30 1.08 0.49
N GLN A 39 4.52 0.26 1.18
CA GLN A 39 3.12 0.00 0.84
C GLN A 39 2.19 0.18 2.04
N GLY A 40 0.97 0.63 1.77
CA GLY A 40 -0.11 0.64 2.74
C GLY A 40 -1.44 0.49 2.02
N SER A 41 -2.38 -0.21 2.65
CA SER A 41 -3.66 -0.54 2.05
C SER A 41 -4.84 -0.24 2.96
N MET A 42 -5.99 0.09 2.37
CA MET A 42 -7.23 0.33 3.09
C MET A 42 -8.46 -0.09 2.28
N LEU A 43 -9.54 -0.41 2.99
CA LEU A 43 -10.83 -0.70 2.36
C LEU A 43 -11.38 0.54 1.65
N GLU A 44 -11.99 0.34 0.47
CA GLU A 44 -12.75 1.40 -0.18
C GLU A 44 -14.03 1.74 0.61
N PRO A 45 -14.58 2.96 0.44
CA PRO A 45 -15.83 3.34 1.08
C PRO A 45 -16.95 2.31 0.82
N GLY A 46 -17.67 1.92 1.88
CA GLY A 46 -18.74 0.93 1.80
C GLY A 46 -18.28 -0.53 1.78
N VAL A 47 -16.97 -0.80 1.79
CA VAL A 47 -16.44 -2.16 1.95
C VAL A 47 -16.20 -2.46 3.43
N GLU A 48 -16.87 -3.49 3.95
CA GLU A 48 -16.74 -3.89 5.35
C GLU A 48 -15.51 -4.80 5.60
N PHE A 49 -15.14 -5.61 4.62
CA PHE A 49 -14.06 -6.57 4.74
C PHE A 49 -13.38 -6.88 3.40
N ALA A 50 -12.09 -7.21 3.45
CA ALA A 50 -11.34 -7.79 2.35
C ALA A 50 -10.36 -8.84 2.87
N LEU A 51 -10.21 -9.94 2.11
CA LEU A 51 -9.20 -10.97 2.35
C LEU A 51 -8.17 -10.92 1.22
N LEU A 52 -6.90 -10.88 1.57
CA LEU A 52 -5.78 -10.83 0.64
C LEU A 52 -4.81 -11.97 0.95
N GLY A 53 -4.24 -12.58 -0.09
CA GLY A 53 -3.06 -13.41 0.03
C GLY A 53 -1.81 -12.56 -0.17
N ALA A 54 -0.79 -12.75 0.67
CA ALA A 54 0.51 -12.12 0.50
C ALA A 54 1.60 -13.19 0.55
N THR A 55 2.39 -13.26 -0.51
CA THR A 55 3.57 -14.14 -0.61
C THR A 55 4.81 -13.26 -0.79
N MET A 56 5.88 -13.63 -0.10
CA MET A 56 7.17 -12.93 -0.16
C MET A 56 8.26 -13.88 -0.65
N ALA A 57 9.21 -13.34 -1.42
CA ALA A 57 10.40 -14.05 -1.87
C ALA A 57 11.61 -13.09 -1.86
N PRO A 58 12.66 -13.36 -1.06
CA PRO A 58 12.80 -14.43 -0.05
C PRO A 58 11.69 -14.41 1.02
N GLY A 59 11.60 -15.49 1.80
CA GLY A 59 10.58 -15.62 2.85
C GLY A 59 10.64 -14.46 3.85
N PHE A 60 9.50 -14.15 4.48
CA PHE A 60 9.42 -13.08 5.46
C PHE A 60 10.33 -13.31 6.67
N ASP A 61 11.10 -12.28 7.04
CA ASP A 61 11.83 -12.19 8.30
C ASP A 61 11.47 -10.86 9.00
N TYR A 62 11.36 -10.88 10.33
CA TYR A 62 11.14 -9.64 11.11
C TYR A 62 12.31 -8.68 11.02
N ALA A 63 13.54 -9.16 10.75
CA ALA A 63 14.70 -8.33 10.51
C ALA A 63 14.55 -7.46 9.24
N ASP A 64 13.73 -7.91 8.28
CA ASP A 64 13.45 -7.20 7.02
C ASP A 64 12.16 -6.35 7.10
N TYR A 65 11.44 -6.40 8.22
CA TYR A 65 10.22 -5.63 8.42
C TYR A 65 10.51 -4.25 9.02
N GLU A 66 10.03 -3.21 8.33
CA GLU A 66 10.05 -1.85 8.83
C GLU A 66 8.63 -1.29 8.91
N GLN A 67 8.29 -0.65 10.03
CA GLN A 67 7.01 0.04 10.20
C GLN A 67 7.15 1.51 9.79
N GLY A 68 6.39 1.91 8.77
CA GLY A 68 6.39 3.29 8.27
C GLY A 68 5.95 4.31 9.33
N ARG A 69 6.86 5.22 9.70
CA ARG A 69 6.58 6.32 10.62
C ARG A 69 5.99 7.51 9.87
N ARG A 70 4.82 7.98 10.31
CA ARG A 70 4.08 9.07 9.65
C ARG A 70 4.96 10.30 9.38
N ALA A 71 5.64 10.81 10.41
CA ALA A 71 6.43 12.04 10.28
C ALA A 71 7.54 11.91 9.21
N GLU A 72 8.24 10.78 9.20
CA GLU A 72 9.31 10.50 8.24
C GLU A 72 8.75 10.36 6.82
N LEU A 73 7.66 9.59 6.65
CA LEU A 73 7.01 9.41 5.36
C LEU A 73 6.45 10.73 4.80
N LEU A 74 5.84 11.58 5.64
CA LEU A 74 5.33 12.88 5.20
C LEU A 74 6.44 13.83 4.76
N ALA A 75 7.63 13.75 5.38
CA ALA A 75 8.78 14.55 4.98
C ALA A 75 9.32 14.13 3.61
N HIS A 76 9.34 12.82 3.31
CA HIS A 76 9.88 12.29 2.06
C HIS A 76 8.86 12.26 0.91
N TYR A 77 7.57 12.15 1.23
CA TYR A 77 6.48 11.94 0.25
C TYR A 77 5.34 12.95 0.44
N PRO A 78 5.61 14.27 0.41
CA PRO A 78 4.61 15.29 0.72
C PRO A 78 3.42 15.30 -0.25
N SER A 79 3.62 14.88 -1.50
CA SER A 79 2.54 14.76 -2.50
C SER A 79 1.50 13.68 -2.16
N HIS A 80 1.85 12.72 -1.30
CA HIS A 80 0.98 11.61 -0.88
C HIS A 80 0.48 11.76 0.57
N ALA A 81 0.60 12.96 1.14
CA ALA A 81 0.37 13.21 2.56
C ALA A 81 -1.02 12.79 3.06
N ALA A 82 -2.06 13.01 2.25
CA ALA A 82 -3.43 12.63 2.60
C ALA A 82 -3.56 11.11 2.81
N MET A 83 -3.03 10.31 1.88
CA MET A 83 -3.08 8.85 1.96
C MET A 83 -2.15 8.32 3.06
N ILE A 84 -0.94 8.85 3.20
CA ILE A 84 -0.02 8.49 4.29
C ILE A 84 -0.67 8.73 5.65
N THR A 85 -1.38 9.85 5.82
CA THR A 85 -2.09 10.16 7.07
C THR A 85 -3.21 9.16 7.37
N ARG A 86 -3.91 8.66 6.35
CA ARG A 86 -4.96 7.64 6.50
C ARG A 86 -4.39 6.25 6.83
N LEU A 87 -3.23 5.93 6.26
CA LEU A 87 -2.62 4.59 6.32
C LEU A 87 -1.72 4.38 7.55
N THR A 88 -1.29 5.46 8.20
CA THR A 88 -0.42 5.39 9.39
C THR A 88 -1.20 5.68 10.66
N ARG A 89 -0.73 5.19 11.80
CA ARG A 89 -1.31 5.52 13.11
C ARG A 89 -0.91 6.95 13.53
N ARG A 90 -1.67 7.50 14.46
CA ARG A 90 -1.27 8.73 15.17
C ARG A 90 -0.18 8.42 16.18
#